data_AF-A0A8T5E8Z7-F1
#
_entry.id   AF-A0A8T5E8Z7-F1
#
_cell.length_a   1.000
_cell.length_b   1.000
_cell.length_c   1.000
_cell.angle_alpha   90.00
_cell.angle_beta   90.00
_cell.angle_gamma   90.00
#
_symmetry.space_group_name_H-M   'P 1'
#
loop_
_entity.id
_entity.type
_entity.pdbx_description
1 polymer ?
#
loop_
_entity_poly.entity_id
_entity_poly.type
_entity_poly.pdbx_seq_one_letter_code
_entity_poly.pdbx_strand_id
1 'polypeptide(L)'
;RIGLREKAGEQEINEVKKLLRELFEKTDIPSTETDLYNYTKKEIDELQAFCSSTLNEYSINSYPGKEAVDKLEKYLGGYKFLTEPSLLLKHLAETKDEFKELLEEVNPVKNFFKSTQIKIFSEGREKLERFERNKVYLTVKGKTNFDDLKKIIDLQSPYKEIKNIPLLTKGIETELSSVAKDKKTNLISAVDNSVKLVQEELNKHTKLSEDFKTAIFTRLNDLKGVLEKSEDCTLIVSQKTRIDETKGTLFEEISHEVQRIAEEEGKKDTRTTKSISGGEFFGYPKTIENEEDIKKYLKELEEKLKDLIKKQNLRVY
;
A
#
# COMPACT_ATOMS: atom_id res chain seq x y z
N ARG A 1 -18.18 -46.71 48.43
CA ARG A 1 -16.76 -46.86 48.03
C ARG A 1 -16.19 -45.46 47.86
N ILE A 2 -15.41 -45.00 48.84
CA ILE A 2 -14.69 -43.73 48.75
C ILE A 2 -13.49 -44.01 47.85
N GLY A 3 -13.47 -43.49 46.64
CA GLY A 3 -12.33 -43.62 45.75
C GLY A 3 -11.13 -42.92 46.38
N LEU A 4 -10.06 -43.68 46.62
CA LEU A 4 -8.77 -43.12 47.02
C LEU A 4 -8.30 -42.19 45.88
N ARG A 5 -8.47 -40.88 46.06
CA ARG A 5 -7.81 -39.87 45.22
C ARG A 5 -6.31 -40.05 45.42
N GLU A 6 -5.62 -40.44 44.36
CA GLU A 6 -4.16 -40.45 44.34
C GLU A 6 -3.71 -38.99 44.27
N LYS A 7 -3.09 -38.51 45.35
CA LYS A 7 -2.53 -37.14 45.43
C LYS A 7 -1.28 -37.04 44.55
N ALA A 8 -0.98 -35.84 44.06
CA ALA A 8 0.35 -35.56 43.50
C ALA A 8 1.43 -35.81 44.57
N GLY A 9 2.56 -36.40 44.18
CA GLY A 9 3.69 -36.58 45.09
C GLY A 9 4.36 -35.24 45.42
N GLU A 10 5.14 -35.23 46.51
CA GLU A 10 5.88 -34.05 46.95
C GLU A 10 6.88 -33.56 45.90
N GLN A 11 7.44 -34.47 45.10
CA GLN A 11 8.37 -34.15 44.04
C GLN A 11 7.67 -33.36 42.93
N GLU A 12 6.52 -33.82 42.43
CA GLU A 12 5.76 -33.16 41.36
C GLU A 12 5.28 -31.77 41.80
N ILE A 13 4.81 -31.65 43.04
CA ILE A 13 4.42 -30.36 43.63
C ILE A 13 5.61 -29.39 43.64
N ASN A 14 6.79 -29.84 44.04
CA ASN A 14 7.99 -29.00 44.09
C ASN A 14 8.48 -28.62 42.69
N GLU A 15 8.41 -29.53 41.72
CA GLU A 15 8.77 -29.27 40.32
C GLU A 15 7.83 -28.24 39.69
N VAL A 16 6.52 -28.38 39.85
CA VAL A 16 5.53 -27.41 39.36
C VAL A 16 5.72 -26.05 40.03
N LYS A 17 5.95 -26.00 41.35
CA LYS A 17 6.24 -24.72 42.03
C LYS A 17 7.47 -24.03 41.45
N LYS A 18 8.55 -24.77 41.22
CA LYS A 18 9.77 -24.23 40.63
C LYS A 18 9.51 -23.69 39.21
N LEU A 19 8.82 -24.49 38.38
CA LEU A 19 8.42 -24.12 37.03
C LEU A 19 7.60 -22.82 37.00
N LEU A 20 6.59 -22.70 37.85
CA LEU A 20 5.72 -21.53 37.88
C LEU A 20 6.45 -20.27 38.36
N ARG A 21 7.37 -20.39 39.32
CA ARG A 21 8.23 -19.27 39.75
C ARG A 21 9.11 -18.78 38.60
N GLU A 22 9.70 -19.73 37.85
CA GLU A 22 10.58 -19.42 36.72
C GLU A 22 9.82 -18.77 35.57
N LEU A 23 8.63 -19.25 35.23
CA LEU A 23 7.89 -18.83 34.03
C LEU A 23 7.03 -17.57 34.22
N PHE A 24 6.51 -17.34 35.42
CA PHE A 24 5.54 -16.26 35.69
C PHE A 24 6.08 -15.18 36.63
N GLU A 25 7.37 -15.25 36.99
CA GLU A 25 8.08 -14.26 37.81
C GLU A 25 7.38 -13.90 39.15
N LYS A 26 6.57 -14.82 39.71
CA LYS A 26 5.88 -14.63 41.00
C LYS A 26 6.60 -15.35 42.13
N THR A 27 6.80 -14.64 43.24
CA THR A 27 7.46 -15.15 44.45
C THR A 27 6.51 -15.94 45.36
N ASP A 28 5.22 -15.59 45.37
CA ASP A 28 4.22 -16.20 46.25
C ASP A 28 3.41 -17.28 45.51
N ILE A 29 4.05 -18.43 45.28
CA ILE A 29 3.38 -19.61 44.70
C ILE A 29 2.69 -20.41 45.81
N PRO A 30 1.39 -20.73 45.69
CA PRO A 30 0.66 -21.45 46.73
C PRO A 30 1.29 -22.80 47.08
N SER A 31 1.18 -23.18 48.35
CA SER A 31 1.84 -24.38 48.86
C SER A 31 0.98 -25.63 48.90
N THR A 32 -0.35 -25.49 48.97
CA THR A 32 -1.30 -26.60 48.99
C THR A 32 -1.58 -27.10 47.57
N GLU A 33 -1.85 -28.40 47.42
CA GLU A 33 -2.17 -29.01 46.12
C GLU A 33 -3.36 -28.32 45.42
N THR A 34 -4.43 -28.05 46.17
CA THR A 34 -5.64 -27.39 45.65
C THR A 34 -5.36 -25.96 45.20
N ASP A 35 -4.65 -25.16 46.00
CA ASP A 35 -4.36 -23.77 45.65
C ASP A 35 -3.35 -23.69 44.49
N LEU A 36 -2.37 -24.59 44.47
CA LEU A 36 -1.40 -24.71 43.38
C LEU A 36 -2.09 -25.10 42.07
N TYR A 37 -3.03 -26.05 42.13
CA TYR A 37 -3.88 -26.41 40.99
C TYR A 37 -4.68 -25.20 40.49
N ASN A 38 -5.40 -24.51 41.36
CA ASN A 38 -6.23 -23.35 40.97
C ASN A 38 -5.38 -22.24 40.33
N TYR A 39 -4.19 -21.97 40.90
CA TYR A 39 -3.24 -21.02 40.34
C TYR A 39 -2.74 -21.45 38.97
N THR A 40 -2.27 -22.70 38.84
CA THR A 40 -1.77 -23.25 37.58
C THR A 40 -2.84 -23.22 36.49
N LYS A 41 -4.07 -23.61 36.86
CA LYS A 41 -5.22 -23.59 35.96
C LYS A 41 -5.53 -22.18 35.46
N LYS A 42 -5.49 -21.19 36.35
CA LYS A 42 -5.65 -19.78 35.99
C LYS A 42 -4.58 -19.32 34.97
N GLU A 43 -3.30 -19.60 35.22
CA GLU A 43 -2.23 -19.21 34.30
C GLU A 43 -2.37 -19.89 32.92
N ILE A 44 -2.78 -21.17 32.89
CA ILE A 44 -3.10 -21.90 31.66
C ILE A 44 -4.28 -21.23 30.93
N ASP A 45 -5.35 -20.88 31.63
CA ASP A 45 -6.54 -20.27 31.03
C ASP A 45 -6.21 -18.87 30.48
N GLU A 46 -5.35 -18.09 31.15
CA GLU A 46 -4.83 -16.81 30.64
C GLU A 46 -3.99 -16.99 29.37
N LEU A 47 -3.15 -18.04 29.30
CA LEU A 47 -2.40 -18.38 28.10
C LEU A 47 -3.31 -18.82 26.95
N GLN A 48 -4.34 -19.62 27.22
CA GLN A 48 -5.34 -20.04 26.23
C GLN A 48 -6.11 -18.83 25.69
N ALA A 49 -6.49 -17.89 26.55
CA ALA A 49 -7.14 -16.64 26.15
C ALA A 49 -6.23 -15.78 25.26
N PHE A 50 -4.94 -15.66 25.61
CA PHE A 50 -3.94 -15.01 24.77
C PHE A 50 -3.80 -15.68 23.40
N CYS A 51 -3.70 -17.01 23.35
CA CYS A 51 -3.57 -17.73 22.08
C CYS A 51 -4.82 -17.50 21.21
N SER A 52 -6.01 -17.65 21.79
CA SER A 52 -7.28 -17.47 21.08
C SER A 52 -7.43 -16.06 20.50
N SER A 53 -7.15 -15.02 21.28
CA SER A 53 -7.24 -13.63 20.80
C SER A 53 -6.20 -13.33 19.73
N THR A 54 -4.98 -13.84 19.89
CA THR A 54 -3.88 -13.64 18.94
C THR A 54 -4.12 -14.38 17.62
N LEU A 55 -4.68 -15.59 17.66
CA LEU A 55 -5.08 -16.34 16.46
C LEU A 55 -6.20 -15.64 15.68
N ASN A 56 -7.12 -14.96 16.38
CA ASN A 56 -8.11 -14.13 15.73
C ASN A 56 -7.48 -12.93 15.01
N GLU A 57 -6.47 -12.27 15.61
CA GLU A 57 -5.71 -11.21 14.95
C GLU A 57 -5.03 -11.70 13.67
N TYR A 58 -4.45 -12.91 13.69
CA TYR A 58 -3.84 -13.53 12.51
C TYR A 58 -4.82 -13.90 11.38
N SER A 59 -6.12 -13.94 11.66
CA SER A 59 -7.14 -14.22 10.62
C SER A 59 -7.39 -13.03 9.69
N ILE A 60 -7.10 -11.81 10.18
CA ILE A 60 -7.32 -10.55 9.45
C ILE A 60 -5.98 -9.93 9.04
N ASN A 61 -4.96 -10.10 9.89
CA ASN A 61 -3.65 -9.49 9.73
C ASN A 61 -2.58 -10.57 9.53
N SER A 62 -1.55 -10.29 8.74
CA SER A 62 -0.35 -11.15 8.71
C SER A 62 0.75 -10.55 9.57
N TYR A 63 0.83 -11.06 10.80
CA TYR A 63 1.84 -10.73 11.79
C TYR A 63 2.82 -11.90 11.96
N PRO A 64 4.04 -11.66 12.49
CA PRO A 64 5.01 -12.73 12.73
C PRO A 64 4.63 -13.63 13.92
N GLY A 65 5.12 -14.86 13.93
CA GLY A 65 5.03 -15.76 15.09
C GLY A 65 3.76 -16.60 15.22
N LYS A 66 2.93 -16.67 14.16
CA LYS A 66 1.68 -17.47 14.19
C LYS A 66 1.93 -18.93 14.56
N GLU A 67 2.95 -19.55 13.97
CA GLU A 67 3.27 -20.97 14.22
C GLU A 67 3.57 -21.25 15.70
N ALA A 68 4.28 -20.35 16.39
CA ALA A 68 4.56 -20.49 17.82
C ALA A 68 3.27 -20.46 18.66
N VAL A 69 2.33 -19.57 18.29
CA VAL A 69 1.03 -19.47 18.96
C VAL A 69 0.16 -20.70 18.68
N ASP A 70 0.14 -21.20 17.44
CA ASP A 70 -0.57 -22.44 17.06
C ASP A 70 -0.05 -23.65 17.86
N LYS A 71 1.28 -23.79 17.98
CA LYS A 71 1.90 -24.87 18.79
C LYS A 71 1.49 -24.78 20.26
N LEU A 72 1.57 -23.60 20.85
CA LEU A 72 1.18 -23.40 22.25
C LEU A 72 -0.32 -23.64 22.46
N GLU A 73 -1.19 -23.17 21.56
CA GLU A 73 -2.64 -23.40 21.65
C GLU A 73 -2.99 -24.89 21.64
N LYS A 74 -2.38 -25.64 20.71
CA LYS A 74 -2.56 -27.09 20.61
C LYS A 74 -2.08 -27.82 21.86
N TYR A 75 -0.91 -27.44 22.38
CA TYR A 75 -0.37 -27.99 23.63
C TYR A 75 -1.32 -27.72 24.81
N LEU A 76 -1.80 -26.48 24.96
CA LEU A 76 -2.72 -26.09 26.03
C LEU A 76 -4.09 -26.76 25.90
N GLY A 77 -4.51 -27.16 24.70
CA GLY A 77 -5.75 -27.92 24.48
C GLY A 77 -5.80 -29.24 25.27
N GLY A 78 -4.64 -29.86 25.53
CA GLY A 78 -4.53 -31.06 26.36
C GLY A 78 -4.96 -30.87 27.82
N TYR A 79 -4.84 -29.65 28.34
CA TYR A 79 -5.18 -29.32 29.74
C TYR A 79 -6.68 -29.15 29.98
N LYS A 80 -7.50 -29.07 28.93
CA LYS A 80 -8.95 -28.88 29.05
C LYS A 80 -9.65 -30.00 29.83
N PHE A 81 -9.14 -31.22 29.73
CA PHE A 81 -9.74 -32.42 30.33
C PHE A 81 -9.12 -32.80 31.69
N LEU A 82 -8.10 -32.07 32.14
CA LEU A 82 -7.40 -32.34 33.40
C LEU A 82 -8.07 -31.57 34.56
N THR A 83 -9.23 -32.04 34.99
CA THR A 83 -10.01 -31.41 36.07
C THR A 83 -9.60 -31.85 37.48
N GLU A 84 -8.84 -32.94 37.58
CA GLU A 84 -8.35 -33.45 38.87
C GLU A 84 -7.00 -32.79 39.21
N PRO A 85 -6.83 -32.22 40.42
CA PRO A 85 -5.60 -31.53 40.83
C PRO A 85 -4.33 -32.33 40.60
N SER A 86 -4.32 -33.60 41.03
CA SER A 86 -3.14 -34.46 40.93
C SER A 86 -2.76 -34.78 39.48
N LEU A 87 -3.74 -35.00 38.61
CA LEU A 87 -3.49 -35.29 37.19
C LEU A 87 -2.90 -34.08 36.46
N LEU A 88 -3.43 -32.89 36.71
CA LEU A 88 -2.90 -31.67 36.09
C LEU A 88 -1.45 -31.39 36.53
N LEU A 89 -1.17 -31.51 37.83
CA LEU A 89 0.16 -31.24 38.38
C LEU A 89 1.19 -32.28 37.91
N LYS A 90 0.82 -33.58 37.90
CA LYS A 90 1.69 -34.64 37.36
C LYS A 90 1.99 -34.41 35.88
N HIS A 91 0.96 -34.16 35.07
CA HIS A 91 1.14 -33.91 33.64
C HIS A 91 2.08 -32.72 33.38
N LEU A 92 1.87 -31.60 34.09
CA LEU A 92 2.73 -30.42 33.96
C LEU A 92 4.17 -30.70 34.42
N ALA A 93 4.38 -31.52 35.45
CA ALA A 93 5.72 -31.91 35.89
C ALA A 93 6.42 -32.78 34.82
N GLU A 94 5.68 -33.69 34.18
CA GLU A 94 6.17 -34.57 33.11
C GLU A 94 6.52 -33.80 31.83
N THR A 95 5.71 -32.80 31.46
CA THR A 95 5.86 -32.03 30.20
C THR A 95 6.50 -30.65 30.39
N LYS A 96 7.11 -30.39 31.56
CA LYS A 96 7.66 -29.07 31.94
C LYS A 96 8.65 -28.48 30.93
N ASP A 97 9.50 -29.31 30.33
CA ASP A 97 10.55 -28.84 29.43
C ASP A 97 9.95 -28.43 28.08
N GLU A 98 9.01 -29.20 27.53
CA GLU A 98 8.22 -28.81 26.35
C GLU A 98 7.44 -27.51 26.61
N PHE A 99 6.85 -27.36 27.79
CA PHE A 99 6.14 -26.14 28.15
C PHE A 99 7.05 -24.91 28.18
N LYS A 100 8.28 -25.06 28.71
CA LYS A 100 9.28 -23.99 28.73
C LYS A 100 9.67 -23.58 27.32
N GLU A 101 10.00 -24.53 26.45
CA GLU A 101 10.38 -24.27 25.06
C GLU A 101 9.26 -23.53 24.30
N LEU A 102 8.01 -23.98 24.44
CA LEU A 102 6.85 -23.33 23.82
C LEU A 102 6.65 -21.88 24.30
N LEU A 103 6.86 -21.63 25.59
CA LEU A 103 6.76 -20.28 26.14
C LEU A 103 7.92 -19.38 25.69
N GLU A 104 9.14 -19.91 25.57
CA GLU A 104 10.28 -19.19 25.00
C GLU A 104 10.02 -18.77 23.54
N GLU A 105 9.43 -19.66 22.73
CA GLU A 105 9.03 -19.35 21.34
C GLU A 105 7.93 -18.27 21.27
N VAL A 106 6.96 -18.29 22.19
CA VAL A 106 5.82 -17.35 22.21
C VAL A 106 6.15 -16.01 22.88
N ASN A 107 7.14 -15.95 23.75
CA ASN A 107 7.48 -14.72 24.49
C ASN A 107 7.74 -13.49 23.59
N PRO A 108 8.50 -13.59 22.48
CA PRO A 108 8.62 -12.50 21.53
C PRO A 108 7.29 -12.05 20.92
N VAL A 109 6.37 -13.00 20.65
CA VAL A 109 5.02 -12.72 20.13
C VAL A 109 4.21 -11.95 21.16
N LYS A 110 4.20 -12.39 22.42
CA LYS A 110 3.53 -11.68 23.52
C LYS A 110 4.02 -10.24 23.64
N ASN A 111 5.34 -10.03 23.59
CA ASN A 111 5.94 -8.70 23.69
C ASN A 111 5.58 -7.82 22.49
N PHE A 112 5.49 -8.40 21.29
CA PHE A 112 5.05 -7.70 20.09
C PHE A 112 3.63 -7.15 20.24
N PHE A 113 2.66 -7.99 20.64
CA PHE A 113 1.26 -7.57 20.80
C PHE A 113 1.02 -6.61 21.97
N LYS A 114 1.87 -6.65 23.01
CA LYS A 114 1.77 -5.75 24.18
C LYS A 114 2.50 -4.42 24.02
N SER A 115 3.33 -4.26 23.00
CA SER A 115 4.18 -3.08 22.83
C SER A 115 3.77 -2.24 21.61
N THR A 116 4.46 -1.12 21.40
CA THR A 116 4.29 -0.31 20.20
C THR A 116 4.78 -0.99 18.92
N GLN A 117 5.44 -2.15 19.03
CA GLN A 117 5.95 -2.89 17.87
C GLN A 117 4.84 -3.29 16.90
N ILE A 118 3.66 -3.68 17.40
CA ILE A 118 2.51 -3.99 16.53
C ILE A 118 2.16 -2.82 15.63
N LYS A 119 2.06 -1.60 16.19
CA LYS A 119 1.75 -0.39 15.42
C LYS A 119 2.84 -0.08 14.39
N ILE A 120 4.11 -0.13 14.80
CA ILE A 120 5.24 0.16 13.90
C ILE A 120 5.28 -0.84 12.73
N PHE A 121 5.06 -2.12 13.01
CA PHE A 121 5.05 -3.16 11.99
C PHE A 121 3.87 -3.01 11.02
N SER A 122 2.66 -2.77 11.54
CA SER A 122 1.46 -2.56 10.72
C SER A 122 1.61 -1.35 9.80
N GLU A 123 2.08 -0.21 10.32
CA GLU A 123 2.35 0.99 9.53
C GLU A 123 3.42 0.75 8.46
N GLY A 124 4.51 0.03 8.82
CA GLY A 124 5.56 -0.33 7.87
C GLY A 124 5.04 -1.18 6.72
N ARG A 125 4.18 -2.16 7.02
CA ARG A 125 3.57 -3.05 6.03
C ARG A 125 2.61 -2.31 5.10
N GLU A 126 1.75 -1.46 5.65
CA GLU A 126 0.82 -0.65 4.86
C GLU A 126 1.57 0.28 3.90
N LYS A 127 2.64 0.92 4.38
CA LYS A 127 3.49 1.79 3.57
C LYS A 127 4.24 1.03 2.47
N LEU A 128 4.72 -0.19 2.77
CA LEU A 128 5.46 -1.02 1.81
C LEU A 128 4.67 -1.24 0.50
N GLU A 129 3.36 -1.51 0.60
CA GLU A 129 2.49 -1.68 -0.58
C GLU A 129 2.43 -0.41 -1.46
N ARG A 130 2.36 0.77 -0.82
CA ARG A 130 2.35 2.06 -1.53
C ARG A 130 3.72 2.35 -2.16
N PHE A 131 4.80 2.02 -1.46
CA PHE A 131 6.15 2.21 -1.96
C PHE A 131 6.49 1.31 -3.14
N GLU A 132 5.99 0.07 -3.17
CA GLU A 132 6.22 -0.87 -4.28
C GLU A 132 5.75 -0.26 -5.61
N ARG A 133 4.55 0.34 -5.64
CA ARG A 133 4.02 1.04 -6.84
C ARG A 133 4.89 2.19 -7.32
N ASN A 134 5.70 2.76 -6.43
CA ASN A 134 6.52 3.94 -6.67
C ASN A 134 8.03 3.61 -6.71
N LYS A 135 8.41 2.32 -6.59
CA LYS A 135 9.80 1.87 -6.46
C LYS A 135 10.69 2.30 -7.63
N VAL A 136 10.12 2.42 -8.83
CA VAL A 136 10.85 2.86 -10.03
C VAL A 136 11.44 4.26 -9.89
N TYR A 137 10.84 5.12 -9.06
CA TYR A 137 11.25 6.51 -8.85
C TYR A 137 12.29 6.69 -7.74
N LEU A 138 12.60 5.63 -6.99
CA LEU A 138 13.58 5.69 -5.91
C LEU A 138 15.01 5.70 -6.45
N THR A 139 15.90 6.40 -5.76
CA THR A 139 17.34 6.29 -5.98
C THR A 139 17.84 4.91 -5.54
N VAL A 140 19.13 4.62 -5.77
CA VAL A 140 19.74 3.38 -5.26
C VAL A 140 19.58 3.27 -3.75
N LYS A 141 19.79 4.37 -3.01
CA LYS A 141 19.62 4.40 -1.55
C LYS A 141 18.17 4.14 -1.13
N GLY A 142 17.21 4.78 -1.78
CA GLY A 142 15.78 4.54 -1.54
C GLY A 142 15.38 3.10 -1.82
N LYS A 143 15.91 2.48 -2.88
CA LYS A 143 15.68 1.06 -3.19
C LYS A 143 16.28 0.14 -2.14
N THR A 144 17.49 0.42 -1.64
CA THR A 144 18.07 -0.33 -0.51
C THR A 144 17.17 -0.24 0.73
N ASN A 145 16.71 0.96 1.10
CA ASN A 145 15.79 1.12 2.24
C ASN A 145 14.49 0.34 2.05
N PHE A 146 13.97 0.31 0.82
CA PHE A 146 12.77 -0.46 0.46
C PHE A 146 13.01 -1.96 0.63
N ASP A 147 14.12 -2.47 0.10
CA ASP A 147 14.45 -3.90 0.17
C ASP A 147 14.72 -4.33 1.63
N ASP A 148 15.37 -3.48 2.43
CA ASP A 148 15.56 -3.70 3.87
C ASP A 148 14.24 -3.70 4.64
N LEU A 149 13.33 -2.76 4.34
CA LEU A 149 11.99 -2.75 4.94
C LEU A 149 11.23 -4.02 4.57
N LYS A 150 11.23 -4.40 3.29
CA LYS A 150 10.60 -5.64 2.81
C LYS A 150 11.15 -6.86 3.52
N LYS A 151 12.47 -6.96 3.65
CA LYS A 151 13.12 -8.03 4.39
C LYS A 151 12.62 -8.12 5.84
N ILE A 152 12.50 -6.99 6.54
CA ILE A 152 11.98 -6.98 7.92
C ILE A 152 10.53 -7.47 7.98
N ILE A 153 9.68 -7.03 7.04
CA ILE A 153 8.28 -7.44 7.00
C ILE A 153 8.13 -8.95 6.68
N ASP A 154 9.02 -9.52 5.87
CA ASP A 154 8.96 -10.91 5.43
C ASP A 154 9.69 -11.89 6.41
N LEU A 155 10.39 -11.39 7.42
CA LEU A 155 11.07 -12.22 8.42
C LEU A 155 10.09 -12.96 9.32
N GLN A 156 10.39 -14.23 9.64
CA GLN A 156 9.62 -15.04 10.60
C GLN A 156 9.71 -14.49 12.04
N SER A 157 10.83 -13.87 12.41
CA SER A 157 11.07 -13.32 13.74
C SER A 157 11.70 -11.91 13.66
N PRO A 158 10.93 -10.88 13.26
CA PRO A 158 11.45 -9.55 12.96
C PRO A 158 11.65 -8.67 14.20
N TYR A 159 11.31 -9.16 15.41
CA TYR A 159 11.10 -8.35 16.61
C TYR A 159 12.25 -7.38 16.96
N LYS A 160 13.51 -7.76 16.71
CA LYS A 160 14.67 -6.88 16.96
C LYS A 160 14.85 -5.79 15.90
N GLU A 161 14.37 -6.04 14.69
CA GLU A 161 14.53 -5.18 13.52
C GLU A 161 13.37 -4.19 13.36
N ILE A 162 12.21 -4.44 14.00
CA ILE A 162 11.02 -3.56 13.91
C ILE A 162 11.36 -2.10 14.22
N LYS A 163 12.29 -1.84 15.16
CA LYS A 163 12.75 -0.49 15.51
C LYS A 163 13.36 0.30 14.34
N ASN A 164 13.82 -0.38 13.29
CA ASN A 164 14.44 0.24 12.12
C ASN A 164 13.40 0.71 11.08
N ILE A 165 12.17 0.16 11.12
CA ILE A 165 11.09 0.48 10.17
C ILE A 165 10.82 1.99 10.07
N PRO A 166 10.72 2.77 11.17
CA PRO A 166 10.46 4.21 11.08
C PRO A 166 11.56 4.98 10.32
N LEU A 167 12.82 4.56 10.47
CA LEU A 167 13.94 5.21 9.77
C LEU A 167 13.93 4.88 8.28
N LEU A 168 13.71 3.61 7.94
CA LEU A 168 13.64 3.14 6.55
C LEU A 168 12.49 3.80 5.80
N THR A 169 11.28 3.78 6.38
CA THR A 169 10.07 4.39 5.80
C THR A 169 10.24 5.89 5.60
N LYS A 170 10.76 6.63 6.59
CA LYS A 170 11.03 8.07 6.46
C LYS A 170 12.01 8.40 5.32
N GLY A 171 13.03 7.57 5.13
CA GLY A 171 13.98 7.73 4.02
C GLY A 171 13.29 7.59 2.66
N ILE A 172 12.46 6.57 2.50
CA ILE A 172 11.70 6.32 1.26
C ILE A 172 10.68 7.45 1.01
N GLU A 173 9.93 7.86 2.05
CA GLU A 173 8.95 8.94 1.97
C GLU A 173 9.58 10.26 1.52
N THR A 174 10.74 10.60 2.08
CA THR A 174 11.44 11.85 1.73
C THR A 174 11.79 11.88 0.24
N GLU A 175 12.30 10.78 -0.31
CA GLU A 175 12.61 10.69 -1.74
C GLU A 175 11.33 10.76 -2.60
N LEU A 176 10.32 9.96 -2.28
CA LEU A 176 9.07 9.94 -3.04
C LEU A 176 8.34 11.28 -3.00
N SER A 177 8.27 11.95 -1.85
CA SER A 177 7.66 13.28 -1.74
C SER A 177 8.40 14.32 -2.58
N SER A 178 9.73 14.25 -2.66
CA SER A 178 10.52 15.13 -3.53
C SER A 178 10.21 14.88 -5.01
N VAL A 179 10.15 13.61 -5.43
CA VAL A 179 9.82 13.26 -6.81
C VAL A 179 8.40 13.66 -7.16
N ALA A 180 7.43 13.36 -6.28
CA ALA A 180 6.03 13.74 -6.46
C ALA A 180 5.91 15.26 -6.63
N LYS A 181 6.60 16.05 -5.80
CA LYS A 181 6.60 17.52 -5.89
C LYS A 181 7.13 18.01 -7.25
N ASP A 182 8.29 17.51 -7.69
CA ASP A 182 8.86 17.87 -8.99
C ASP A 182 7.91 17.52 -10.16
N LYS A 183 7.37 16.29 -10.17
CA LYS A 183 6.44 15.86 -11.22
C LYS A 183 5.14 16.64 -11.21
N LYS A 184 4.59 16.96 -10.04
CA LYS A 184 3.41 17.83 -9.93
C LYS A 184 3.66 19.20 -10.51
N THR A 185 4.75 19.87 -10.12
CA THR A 185 5.03 21.22 -10.60
C THR A 185 5.08 21.25 -12.12
N ASN A 186 5.78 20.30 -12.73
CA ASN A 186 5.87 20.18 -14.18
C ASN A 186 4.50 19.96 -14.86
N LEU A 187 3.67 19.07 -14.30
CA LEU A 187 2.35 18.77 -14.88
C LEU A 187 1.31 19.86 -14.61
N ILE A 188 1.32 20.50 -13.45
CA ILE A 188 0.46 21.65 -13.15
C ILE A 188 0.76 22.78 -14.13
N SER A 189 2.04 23.07 -14.41
CA SER A 189 2.40 24.03 -15.46
C SER A 189 1.89 23.64 -16.85
N ALA A 190 1.90 22.34 -17.18
CA ALA A 190 1.31 21.85 -18.44
C ALA A 190 -0.22 22.03 -18.49
N VAL A 191 -0.92 21.80 -17.37
CA VAL A 191 -2.36 22.09 -17.26
C VAL A 191 -2.63 23.58 -17.39
N ASP A 192 -1.90 24.43 -16.68
CA ASP A 192 -2.06 25.89 -16.72
C ASP A 192 -1.84 26.44 -18.13
N ASN A 193 -0.82 25.92 -18.84
CA ASN A 193 -0.62 26.25 -20.24
C ASN A 193 -1.78 25.78 -21.14
N SER A 194 -2.31 24.57 -20.90
CA SER A 194 -3.48 24.06 -21.62
C SER A 194 -4.72 24.93 -21.40
N VAL A 195 -4.98 25.34 -20.14
CA VAL A 195 -6.05 26.27 -19.78
C VAL A 195 -5.90 27.59 -20.53
N LYS A 196 -4.69 28.16 -20.55
CA LYS A 196 -4.39 29.40 -21.28
C LYS A 196 -4.68 29.28 -22.77
N LEU A 197 -4.20 28.22 -23.42
CA LEU A 197 -4.42 28.01 -24.86
C LEU A 197 -5.89 27.79 -25.20
N VAL A 198 -6.63 27.07 -24.35
CA VAL A 198 -8.08 26.86 -24.50
C VAL A 198 -8.84 28.17 -24.31
N GLN A 199 -8.47 28.98 -23.32
CA GLN A 199 -9.04 30.32 -23.10
C GLN A 199 -8.80 31.24 -24.30
N GLU A 200 -7.59 31.28 -24.83
CA GLU A 200 -7.24 32.05 -26.03
C GLU A 200 -8.09 31.64 -27.23
N GLU A 201 -8.42 30.35 -27.37
CA GLU A 201 -9.30 29.89 -28.43
C GLU A 201 -10.75 30.27 -28.20
N LEU A 202 -11.29 30.05 -27.01
CA LEU A 202 -12.66 30.45 -26.65
C LEU A 202 -12.88 31.95 -26.89
N ASN A 203 -11.89 32.78 -26.59
CA ASN A 203 -11.96 34.24 -26.77
C ASN A 203 -12.09 34.67 -28.25
N LYS A 204 -11.75 33.81 -29.21
CA LYS A 204 -11.97 34.09 -30.65
C LYS A 204 -13.45 33.96 -31.04
N HIS A 205 -14.26 33.33 -30.20
CA HIS A 205 -15.64 32.93 -30.52
C HIS A 205 -16.62 33.57 -29.53
N THR A 206 -17.11 34.77 -29.85
CA THR A 206 -17.99 35.56 -28.96
C THR A 206 -19.39 34.97 -28.76
N LYS A 207 -19.80 34.03 -29.61
CA LYS A 207 -21.17 33.45 -29.62
C LYS A 207 -21.31 32.19 -28.77
N LEU A 208 -20.22 31.66 -28.20
CA LEU A 208 -20.26 30.51 -27.31
C LEU A 208 -20.90 30.91 -25.98
N SER A 209 -21.80 30.06 -25.46
CA SER A 209 -22.47 30.30 -24.18
C SER A 209 -21.51 30.21 -23.00
N GLU A 210 -21.82 30.92 -21.91
CA GLU A 210 -21.03 30.87 -20.69
C GLU A 210 -21.06 29.48 -20.02
N ASP A 211 -22.19 28.77 -20.12
CA ASP A 211 -22.31 27.39 -19.62
C ASP A 211 -21.36 26.45 -20.36
N PHE A 212 -21.24 26.58 -21.69
CA PHE A 212 -20.29 25.80 -22.49
C PHE A 212 -18.85 26.10 -22.09
N LYS A 213 -18.49 27.40 -21.98
CA LYS A 213 -17.14 27.81 -21.53
C LYS A 213 -16.81 27.26 -20.14
N THR A 214 -17.77 27.33 -19.22
CA THR A 214 -17.62 26.80 -17.85
C THR A 214 -17.37 25.30 -17.88
N ALA A 215 -18.16 24.54 -18.65
CA ALA A 215 -17.99 23.10 -18.79
C ALA A 215 -16.62 22.71 -19.35
N ILE A 216 -16.07 23.48 -20.29
CA ILE A 216 -14.71 23.28 -20.85
C ILE A 216 -13.64 23.45 -19.76
N PHE A 217 -13.70 24.53 -18.97
CA PHE A 217 -12.69 24.79 -17.94
C PHE A 217 -12.75 23.83 -16.76
N THR A 218 -13.94 23.37 -16.37
CA THR A 218 -14.11 22.41 -15.27
C THR A 218 -13.25 21.17 -15.48
N ARG A 219 -13.17 20.62 -16.70
CA ARG A 219 -12.41 19.38 -16.97
C ARG A 219 -10.89 19.55 -16.73
N LEU A 220 -10.31 20.69 -17.12
CA LEU A 220 -8.89 20.96 -16.87
C LEU A 220 -8.63 21.29 -15.39
N ASN A 221 -9.55 22.02 -14.74
CA ASN A 221 -9.45 22.33 -13.32
C ASN A 221 -9.57 21.07 -12.44
N ASP A 222 -10.42 20.12 -12.82
CA ASP A 222 -10.54 18.83 -12.14
C ASP A 222 -9.23 18.04 -12.23
N LEU A 223 -8.59 18.00 -13.41
CA LEU A 223 -7.26 17.39 -13.58
C LEU A 223 -6.21 18.06 -12.69
N LYS A 224 -6.22 19.39 -12.62
CA LYS A 224 -5.33 20.14 -11.71
C LYS A 224 -5.58 19.76 -10.25
N GLY A 225 -6.83 19.70 -9.82
CA GLY A 225 -7.20 19.32 -8.45
C GLY A 225 -6.78 17.88 -8.09
N VAL A 226 -6.85 16.94 -9.04
CA VAL A 226 -6.34 15.56 -8.85
C VAL A 226 -4.82 15.57 -8.68
N LEU A 227 -4.08 16.32 -9.50
CA LEU A 227 -2.63 16.43 -9.41
C LEU A 227 -2.17 17.04 -8.09
N GLU A 228 -2.82 18.10 -7.63
CA GLU A 228 -2.48 18.78 -6.38
C GLU A 228 -2.57 17.84 -5.17
N LYS A 229 -3.59 16.96 -5.14
CA LYS A 229 -3.85 16.02 -4.03
C LYS A 229 -3.07 14.71 -4.10
N SER A 230 -2.58 14.29 -5.28
CA SER A 230 -1.96 12.97 -5.45
C SER A 230 -0.58 12.87 -4.81
N GLU A 231 -0.25 11.83 -4.05
CA GLU A 231 1.13 11.59 -3.58
C GLU A 231 1.82 10.43 -4.32
N ASP A 232 1.08 9.73 -5.17
CA ASP A 232 1.57 8.59 -5.94
C ASP A 232 2.25 9.09 -7.22
N CYS A 233 3.57 8.91 -7.31
CA CYS A 233 4.38 9.33 -8.45
C CYS A 233 3.95 8.64 -9.74
N THR A 234 3.57 7.36 -9.69
CA THR A 234 3.07 6.62 -10.86
C THR A 234 1.77 7.24 -11.36
N LEU A 235 0.84 7.53 -10.45
CA LEU A 235 -0.42 8.18 -10.81
C LEU A 235 -0.17 9.58 -11.39
N ILE A 236 0.69 10.38 -10.77
CA ILE A 236 1.02 11.74 -11.23
C ILE A 236 1.57 11.68 -12.66
N VAL A 237 2.60 10.85 -12.91
CA VAL A 237 3.24 10.73 -14.23
C VAL A 237 2.25 10.26 -15.30
N SER A 238 1.34 9.34 -14.96
CA SER A 238 0.32 8.87 -15.90
C SER A 238 -0.65 9.96 -16.38
N GLN A 239 -0.80 11.06 -15.63
CA GLN A 239 -1.70 12.14 -16.04
C GLN A 239 -1.16 12.97 -17.21
N LYS A 240 0.14 12.87 -17.56
CA LYS A 240 0.71 13.65 -18.68
C LYS A 240 -0.07 13.45 -19.97
N THR A 241 -0.26 12.19 -20.38
CA THR A 241 -1.00 11.84 -21.59
C THR A 241 -2.45 12.32 -21.51
N ARG A 242 -3.09 12.15 -20.35
CA ARG A 242 -4.46 12.57 -20.13
C ARG A 242 -4.65 14.08 -20.26
N ILE A 243 -3.68 14.90 -19.84
CA ILE A 243 -3.72 16.35 -20.02
C ILE A 243 -3.70 16.71 -21.51
N ASP A 244 -2.79 16.10 -22.27
CA ASP A 244 -2.67 16.37 -23.71
C ASP A 244 -3.89 15.90 -24.51
N GLU A 245 -4.43 14.72 -24.18
CA GLU A 245 -5.66 14.19 -24.76
C GLU A 245 -6.86 15.09 -24.44
N THR A 246 -7.02 15.45 -23.16
CA THR A 246 -8.12 16.33 -22.72
C THR A 246 -8.06 17.67 -23.45
N LYS A 247 -6.87 18.29 -23.50
CA LYS A 247 -6.65 19.52 -24.27
C LYS A 247 -7.08 19.36 -25.72
N GLY A 248 -6.66 18.29 -26.39
CA GLY A 248 -7.01 18.00 -27.78
C GLY A 248 -8.53 17.90 -28.00
N THR A 249 -9.20 17.11 -27.17
CA THR A 249 -10.66 16.93 -27.19
C THR A 249 -11.40 18.25 -26.97
N LEU A 250 -10.96 19.09 -26.03
CA LEU A 250 -11.60 20.38 -25.77
C LEU A 250 -11.52 21.31 -26.98
N PHE A 251 -10.40 21.31 -27.72
CA PHE A 251 -10.30 22.10 -28.96
C PHE A 251 -11.21 21.59 -30.06
N GLU A 252 -11.38 20.27 -30.19
CA GLU A 252 -12.32 19.68 -31.13
C GLU A 252 -13.76 20.03 -30.77
N GLU A 253 -14.14 19.92 -29.48
CA GLU A 253 -15.46 20.32 -28.98
C GLU A 253 -15.76 21.80 -29.24
N ILE A 254 -14.80 22.70 -28.99
CA ILE A 254 -14.94 24.13 -29.35
C ILE A 254 -15.18 24.28 -30.85
N SER A 255 -14.40 23.60 -31.68
CA SER A 255 -14.56 23.69 -33.13
C SER A 255 -15.91 23.19 -33.61
N HIS A 256 -16.42 22.10 -33.03
CA HIS A 256 -17.73 21.56 -33.35
C HIS A 256 -18.86 22.51 -32.94
N GLU A 257 -18.78 23.11 -31.76
CA GLU A 257 -19.80 24.03 -31.29
C GLU A 257 -19.84 25.33 -32.10
N VAL A 258 -18.67 25.86 -32.48
CA VAL A 258 -18.56 27.01 -33.38
C VAL A 258 -19.17 26.71 -34.75
N GLN A 259 -18.93 25.51 -35.28
CA GLN A 259 -19.55 25.07 -36.53
C GLN A 259 -21.07 24.99 -36.41
N ARG A 260 -21.59 24.36 -35.35
CA ARG A 260 -23.03 24.23 -35.11
C ARG A 260 -23.71 25.58 -35.11
N ILE A 261 -23.16 26.56 -34.38
CA ILE A 261 -23.67 27.94 -34.34
C ILE A 261 -23.61 28.59 -35.73
N ALA A 262 -22.51 28.40 -36.47
CA ALA A 262 -22.36 28.97 -37.80
C ALA A 262 -23.36 28.38 -38.83
N GLU A 263 -23.65 27.08 -38.73
CA GLU A 263 -24.66 26.39 -39.55
C GLU A 263 -26.08 26.84 -39.20
N GLU A 264 -26.39 27.04 -37.92
CA GLU A 264 -27.67 27.62 -37.46
C GLU A 264 -27.87 29.05 -38.00
N GLU A 265 -26.78 29.78 -38.22
CA GLU A 265 -26.77 31.10 -38.85
C GLU A 265 -26.78 31.06 -40.39
N GLY A 266 -26.88 29.86 -40.99
CA GLY A 266 -26.97 29.66 -42.44
C GLY A 266 -25.64 29.80 -43.19
N LYS A 267 -24.49 29.81 -42.49
CA LYS A 267 -23.17 29.79 -43.16
C LYS A 267 -22.94 28.42 -43.79
N LYS A 268 -22.55 28.41 -45.06
CA LYS A 268 -22.13 27.21 -45.78
C LYS A 268 -20.61 27.06 -45.72
N ASP A 269 -20.11 25.83 -45.80
CA ASP A 269 -18.68 25.48 -45.89
C ASP A 269 -17.85 25.69 -44.59
N THR A 270 -18.49 25.49 -43.44
CA THR A 270 -17.83 25.48 -42.12
C THR A 270 -17.07 24.16 -41.92
N ARG A 271 -15.79 24.24 -41.50
CA ARG A 271 -14.94 23.06 -41.29
C ARG A 271 -14.60 22.89 -39.82
N THR A 272 -14.60 21.64 -39.35
CA THR A 272 -14.06 21.28 -38.03
C THR A 272 -12.53 21.40 -38.02
N THR A 273 -11.99 21.53 -36.83
CA THR A 273 -10.55 21.44 -36.56
C THR A 273 -10.26 20.15 -35.83
N LYS A 274 -9.35 19.34 -36.37
CA LYS A 274 -8.82 18.15 -35.71
C LYS A 274 -7.53 18.48 -34.96
N SER A 275 -7.45 18.01 -33.73
CA SER A 275 -6.25 18.09 -32.90
C SER A 275 -5.31 16.94 -33.21
N ILE A 276 -4.03 17.24 -33.41
CA ILE A 276 -2.95 16.27 -33.59
C ILE A 276 -1.90 16.55 -32.53
N SER A 277 -1.63 15.57 -31.66
CA SER A 277 -0.58 15.65 -30.64
C SER A 277 0.19 14.35 -30.53
N GLY A 278 1.52 14.46 -30.47
CA GLY A 278 2.45 13.36 -30.17
C GLY A 278 2.21 12.02 -30.92
N GLY A 279 2.82 10.95 -30.41
CA GLY A 279 2.47 9.57 -30.80
C GLY A 279 2.78 9.14 -32.24
N GLU A 280 1.99 8.18 -32.74
CA GLU A 280 2.19 7.48 -34.02
C GLU A 280 2.16 8.41 -35.25
N PHE A 281 1.47 9.56 -35.17
CA PHE A 281 1.35 10.46 -36.31
C PHE A 281 2.72 10.97 -36.79
N PHE A 282 3.57 11.36 -35.84
CA PHE A 282 4.95 11.81 -36.05
C PHE A 282 5.97 10.65 -36.05
N GLY A 283 5.50 9.41 -35.88
CA GLY A 283 6.38 8.25 -35.89
C GLY A 283 7.09 8.06 -37.23
N TYR A 284 8.39 7.76 -37.16
CA TYR A 284 9.19 7.36 -38.30
C TYR A 284 9.82 5.99 -38.01
N PRO A 285 9.51 4.95 -38.80
CA PRO A 285 9.90 3.57 -38.48
C PRO A 285 11.38 3.26 -38.75
N LYS A 286 12.14 4.19 -39.34
CA LYS A 286 13.54 4.00 -39.73
C LYS A 286 14.47 4.86 -38.90
N THR A 287 15.68 4.38 -38.69
CA THR A 287 16.77 5.18 -38.12
C THR A 287 17.11 6.32 -39.08
N ILE A 288 17.32 7.52 -38.53
CA ILE A 288 17.80 8.69 -39.27
C ILE A 288 19.31 8.74 -39.09
N GLU A 289 20.08 8.43 -40.14
CA GLU A 289 21.54 8.34 -40.07
C GLU A 289 22.22 9.51 -40.80
N ASN A 290 21.52 10.12 -41.75
CA ASN A 290 22.05 11.17 -42.60
C ASN A 290 20.97 12.20 -42.98
N GLU A 291 21.37 13.25 -43.72
CA GLU A 291 20.47 14.33 -44.14
C GLU A 291 19.38 13.87 -45.13
N GLU A 292 19.63 12.82 -45.93
CA GLU A 292 18.63 12.29 -46.86
C GLU A 292 17.47 11.62 -46.10
N ASP A 293 17.76 10.93 -45.01
CA ASP A 293 16.73 10.34 -44.13
C ASP A 293 15.84 11.42 -43.49
N ILE A 294 16.43 12.55 -43.07
CA ILE A 294 15.67 13.71 -42.55
C ILE A 294 14.72 14.24 -43.63
N LYS A 295 15.23 14.47 -44.84
CA LYS A 295 14.40 14.97 -45.97
C LYS A 295 13.26 14.02 -46.28
N LYS A 296 13.52 12.71 -46.23
CA LYS A 296 12.50 11.69 -46.45
C LYS A 296 11.42 11.70 -45.37
N TYR A 297 11.81 11.74 -44.09
CA TYR A 297 10.86 11.84 -42.98
C TYR A 297 9.98 13.09 -43.11
N LEU A 298 10.57 14.26 -43.38
CA LEU A 298 9.83 15.50 -43.53
C LEU A 298 8.86 15.45 -44.72
N LYS A 299 9.26 14.85 -45.85
CA LYS A 299 8.37 14.66 -47.00
C LYS A 299 7.17 13.76 -46.67
N GLU A 300 7.39 12.66 -45.94
CA GLU A 300 6.31 11.78 -45.50
C GLU A 300 5.34 12.50 -44.54
N LEU A 301 5.87 13.30 -43.62
CA LEU A 301 5.06 14.11 -42.70
C LEU A 301 4.27 15.21 -43.44
N GLU A 302 4.89 15.88 -44.41
CA GLU A 302 4.25 16.88 -45.25
C GLU A 302 3.05 16.28 -46.00
N GLU A 303 3.22 15.12 -46.63
CA GLU A 303 2.13 14.44 -47.35
C GLU A 303 0.99 14.00 -46.41
N LYS A 304 1.31 13.49 -45.20
CA LYS A 304 0.29 13.18 -44.18
C LYS A 304 -0.53 14.41 -43.81
N LEU A 305 0.11 15.55 -43.56
CA LEU A 305 -0.57 16.80 -43.21
C LEU A 305 -1.41 17.33 -44.37
N LYS A 306 -0.86 17.31 -45.60
CA LYS A 306 -1.58 17.70 -46.82
C LYS A 306 -2.86 16.90 -47.03
N ASP A 307 -2.84 15.60 -46.76
CA ASP A 307 -4.05 14.79 -46.91
C ASP A 307 -5.14 15.15 -45.90
N LEU A 308 -4.76 15.42 -44.66
CA LEU A 308 -5.71 15.76 -43.61
C LEU A 308 -6.34 17.15 -43.81
N ILE A 309 -5.58 18.16 -44.27
CA ILE A 309 -6.14 19.50 -44.53
C ILE A 309 -7.17 19.52 -45.67
N LYS A 310 -7.19 18.50 -46.53
CA LYS A 310 -8.25 18.33 -47.55
C LYS A 310 -9.62 18.05 -46.93
N LYS A 311 -9.68 17.59 -45.68
CA LYS A 311 -10.94 17.23 -45.00
C LYS A 311 -11.32 18.21 -43.91
N GLN A 312 -10.36 18.68 -43.12
CA GLN A 312 -10.60 19.48 -41.92
C GLN A 312 -9.42 20.42 -41.63
N ASN A 313 -9.64 21.45 -40.81
CA ASN A 313 -8.55 22.26 -40.29
C ASN A 313 -7.72 21.42 -39.31
N LEU A 314 -6.44 21.77 -39.14
CA LEU A 314 -5.55 21.05 -38.24
C LEU A 314 -5.02 21.97 -37.16
N ARG A 315 -4.92 21.42 -35.96
CA ARG A 315 -4.19 22.02 -34.85
C ARG A 315 -3.17 21.04 -34.34
N VAL A 316 -1.90 21.43 -34.38
CA VAL A 316 -0.76 20.58 -34.04
C VAL A 316 -0.11 21.09 -32.75
N TYR A 317 0.17 20.19 -31.81
CA TYR A 317 0.88 20.46 -30.55
C TYR A 317 1.91 19.39 -30.22
#